data_AF-A0A7Y3L4L3-F1
#
_entry.id   AF-A0A7Y3L4L3-F1
#
_cell.length_a   1.000
_cell.length_b   1.000
_cell.length_c   1.000
_cell.angle_alpha   90.00
_cell.angle_beta   90.00
_cell.angle_gamma   90.00
#
_symmetry.space_group_name_H-M   'P 1'
#
loop_
_entity.id
_entity.type
_entity.pdbx_description
1 polymer ?
#
loop_
_entity_poly.entity_id
_entity_poly.type
_entity_poly.pdbx_seq_one_letter_code
_entity_poly.pdbx_strand_id
1 'polypeptide(L)' 'MTIKVAHVITRLDLGGAQQNTLHTVRALERARFSALLVCGEGGYFDEQVRRDPSVRA' A
#
# COMPACT_ATOMS: atom_id res chain seq x y z
N MET A 1 18.12 -7.43 9.31
CA MET A 1 16.74 -7.40 9.86
C MET A 1 16.01 -6.24 9.22
N THR A 2 14.73 -6.40 8.85
CA THR A 2 13.90 -5.30 8.31
C THR A 2 12.89 -4.80 9.34
N ILE A 3 12.60 -3.50 9.36
CA ILE A 3 11.53 -2.89 10.14
C ILE A 3 10.17 -3.23 9.51
N LYS A 4 9.20 -3.66 10.31
CA LYS A 4 7.83 -3.92 9.86
C LYS A 4 7.02 -2.63 9.92
N VAL A 5 6.34 -2.28 8.82
CA VAL A 5 5.54 -1.06 8.72
C VAL A 5 4.16 -1.40 8.17
N ALA A 6 3.10 -1.03 8.89
CA ALA A 6 1.73 -1.12 8.41
C ALA A 6 1.25 0.25 7.95
N HIS A 7 0.83 0.35 6.69
CA HIS A 7 0.10 1.50 6.16
C HIS A 7 -1.39 1.19 6.21
N VAL A 8 -2.11 1.83 7.12
CA VAL A 8 -3.54 1.63 7.29
C VAL A 8 -4.28 2.83 6.71
N ILE A 9 -5.18 2.58 5.75
CA ILE A 9 -6.04 3.58 5.15
C ILE A 9 -7.45 3.02 5.00
N THR A 10 -8.48 3.85 5.14
CA THR A 10 -9.88 3.37 5.20
C THR A 10 -10.29 2.62 3.94
N ARG A 11 -10.09 3.21 2.76
CA ARG A 11 -10.39 2.62 1.45
C ARG A 11 -9.52 3.26 0.36
N LEU A 12 -9.23 2.51 -0.68
CA LEU A 12 -8.41 2.94 -1.81
C LEU A 12 -9.21 3.77 -2.85
N ASP A 13 -9.92 4.79 -2.39
CA ASP A 13 -10.64 5.74 -3.24
C ASP A 13 -9.71 6.64 -4.07
N LEU A 14 -10.28 7.34 -5.06
CA LEU A 14 -9.55 8.32 -5.84
C LEU A 14 -9.23 9.54 -4.97
N GLY A 15 -7.96 9.69 -4.59
CA GLY A 15 -7.52 10.80 -3.76
C GLY A 15 -6.01 10.79 -3.45
N GLY A 16 -5.51 11.94 -3.03
CA GLY A 16 -4.09 12.14 -2.77
C GLY A 16 -3.54 11.29 -1.62
N ALA A 17 -4.33 11.02 -0.58
CA ALA A 17 -3.90 10.20 0.55
C ALA A 17 -3.64 8.74 0.13
N GLN A 18 -4.49 8.21 -0.74
CA GLN A 18 -4.38 6.86 -1.31
C GLN A 18 -3.19 6.79 -2.25
N GLN A 19 -3.05 7.76 -3.15
CA GLN A 19 -1.90 7.85 -4.06
C GLN A 19 -0.58 7.93 -3.31
N ASN A 20 -0.50 8.78 -2.27
CA ASN A 20 0.67 8.88 -1.40
C ASN A 20 0.96 7.54 -0.70
N THR A 21 -0.06 6.90 -0.11
CA THR A 21 0.09 5.62 0.58
C THR A 21 0.62 4.54 -0.37
N LEU A 22 0.04 4.41 -1.57
CA LEU A 22 0.49 3.46 -2.58
C LEU A 22 1.90 3.76 -3.07
N HIS A 23 2.23 5.04 -3.28
CA HIS A 23 3.58 5.46 -3.64
C HIS A 23 4.60 5.05 -2.56
N THR A 24 4.31 5.32 -1.29
CA THR A 24 5.20 4.96 -0.18
C THR A 24 5.38 3.45 -0.08
N VAL A 25 4.29 2.67 -0.06
CA VAL A 25 4.36 1.20 0.06
C VAL A 25 5.17 0.57 -1.07
N ARG A 26 5.06 1.11 -2.30
CA ARG A 26 5.83 0.63 -3.47
C ARG A 26 7.31 0.99 -3.42
N ALA A 27 7.63 2.19 -2.93
CA ALA A 27 8.97 2.77 -3.00
C ALA A 27 9.84 2.51 -1.76
N LEU A 28 9.28 1.98 -0.67
CA LEU A 28 10.03 1.66 0.53
C LEU A 28 11.22 0.73 0.23
N GLU A 29 12.39 1.09 0.78
CA GLU A 29 13.63 0.35 0.59
C GLU A 29 13.52 -1.05 1.22
N ARG A 30 13.38 -2.09 0.39
CA ARG A 30 13.09 -3.47 0.83
C ARG A 30 14.17 -4.09 1.72
N ALA A 31 15.41 -3.60 1.63
CA ALA A 31 16.50 -4.00 2.50
C ALA A 31 16.31 -3.55 3.96
N ARG A 32 15.53 -2.48 4.18
CA ARG A 32 15.28 -1.86 5.48
C ARG A 32 13.87 -2.05 5.97
N PHE A 33 12.89 -2.09 5.08
CA PHE A 33 11.46 -2.09 5.42
C PHE A 33 10.71 -3.25 4.77
N SER A 34 9.78 -3.82 5.53
CA SER A 34 8.79 -4.79 5.06
C SER A 34 7.41 -4.22 5.34
N ALA A 35 6.79 -3.71 4.27
CA ALA A 35 5.52 -3.02 4.32
C ALA A 35 4.32 -3.96 4.17
N LEU A 36 3.21 -3.60 4.82
CA LEU A 36 1.88 -4.18 4.66
C LEU A 36 0.90 -3.02 4.46
N LEU A 37 0.06 -3.10 3.44
CA LEU A 37 -1.09 -2.23 3.25
C LEU A 37 -2.32 -2.88 3.92
N VAL A 38 -3.12 -2.10 4.63
CA VAL A 38 -4.40 -2.55 5.18
C VAL A 38 -5.46 -1.53 4.79
N CYS A 39 -6.49 -1.98 4.08
CA CYS A 39 -7.59 -1.14 3.63
C CYS A 39 -8.90 -1.91 3.45
N GLY A 40 -10.02 -1.20 3.51
CA GLY A 40 -11.31 -1.74 3.11
C GLY A 40 -11.43 -1.93 1.60
N GLU A 41 -12.29 -2.85 1.19
CA GLU A 41 -12.56 -3.19 -0.21
C GLU A 41 -13.46 -2.16 -0.91
N GLY A 42 -13.51 -2.25 -2.25
CA GLY A 42 -14.40 -1.46 -3.11
C GLY A 42 -13.89 -0.06 -3.41
N GLY A 43 -12.57 0.17 -3.30
CA GLY A 43 -11.92 1.41 -3.70
C GLY A 43 -11.57 1.46 -5.19
N TYR A 44 -11.37 2.67 -5.71
CA TYR A 44 -10.95 2.93 -7.08
C TYR A 44 -9.64 2.20 -7.47
N PHE A 45 -8.66 2.14 -6.56
CA PHE A 45 -7.35 1.52 -6.82
C PHE A 45 -7.24 0.03 -6.42
N ASP A 46 -8.33 -0.61 -5.98
CA ASP A 46 -8.32 -2.01 -5.53
C ASP A 46 -7.78 -2.96 -6.61
N GLU A 47 -8.31 -2.89 -7.84
CA GLU A 47 -7.85 -3.76 -8.92
C GLU A 47 -6.37 -3.56 -9.22
N GLN A 48 -5.90 -2.31 -9.18
CA GLN A 48 -4.50 -1.98 -9.40
C GLN A 48 -3.62 -2.63 -8.32
N VAL A 49 -4.03 -2.57 -7.05
CA VAL A 49 -3.28 -3.20 -5.95
C VAL A 49 -3.30 -4.72 -6.07
N ARG A 50 -4.45 -5.34 -6.37
CA ARG A 50 -4.54 -6.80 -6.54
C ARG A 50 -3.66 -7.35 -7.66
N ARG A 51 -3.41 -6.55 -8.70
CA ARG A 51 -2.55 -6.91 -9.84
C ARG A 51 -1.07 -6.55 -9.62
N ASP A 52 -0.73 -5.87 -8.52
CA ASP A 52 0.62 -5.40 -8.24
C ASP A 52 1.32 -6.33 -7.24
N PRO A 53 2.17 -7.27 -7.71
CA PRO A 53 2.84 -8.22 -6.82
C PRO A 53 3.87 -7.55 -5.90
N SER A 54 4.19 -6.27 -6.13
CA SER A 54 5.14 -5.51 -5.32
C SER A 54 4.53 -5.00 -4.01
N VAL A 55 3.19 -4.99 -3.92
CA VAL A 55 2.39 -4.54 -2.78
C VAL A 55 1.82 -5.76 -2.05
N ARG A 56 2.07 -5.83 -0.74
CA ARG A 56 1.40 -6.78 0.15
C ARG A 56 0.21 -6.07 0.79
N ALA A 57 -1.01 -6.44 0.39
CA ALA A 57 -2.27 -5.88 0.87
C ALA A 57 -3.18 -7.00 1.40
#